data_AF-A0AAD9IZY0-F1
#
_entry.id   AF-A0AAD9IZY0-F1
#
_cell.length_a   1.000
_cell.length_b   1.000
_cell.length_c   1.000
_cell.angle_alpha   90.00
_cell.angle_beta   90.00
_cell.angle_gamma   90.00
#
_symmetry.space_group_name_H-M   'P 1'
#
loop_
_entity.id
_entity.type
_entity.pdbx_description
1 polymer ?
#
loop_
_entity_poly.entity_id
_entity_poly.type
_entity_poly.pdbx_seq_one_letter_code
_entity_poly.pdbx_strand_id
1 'polypeptide(L)'
;MASKLKRSVQFYYDVISPHAWITFENAYEKMYKRGTLTAMKLLTATEQTKPELTQMLSRSLWMRMWSKAGKDIGVPESDMEYLLLKSKEKGTTVKLRSTTEEALLNGVFNAPTMILDDVDYKKRVLSGPEGMYILALLLNKDYESPISNPNLIHEITPPTNTESGLYESPSSSTPGKDEKTIKPT
;
A
#
# COMPACT_ATOMS: atom_id res chain seq x y z
N MET A 1 23.84 10.97 34.61
CA MET A 1 22.49 11.16 34.06
C MET A 1 22.35 10.26 32.85
N ALA A 2 21.54 9.21 32.91
CA ALA A 2 21.34 8.33 31.75
C ALA A 2 20.52 9.08 30.71
N SER A 3 21.10 9.36 29.53
CA SER A 3 20.35 9.88 28.39
C SER A 3 19.23 8.90 28.08
N LYS A 4 17.97 9.35 28.17
CA LYS A 4 16.80 8.55 27.80
C LYS A 4 16.96 8.14 26.33
N LEU A 5 17.26 6.87 26.07
CA LEU A 5 17.43 6.33 24.72
C LEU A 5 16.13 6.59 23.93
N LYS A 6 16.26 7.29 22.80
CA LYS A 6 15.13 7.75 21.99
C LYS A 6 14.84 6.70 20.91
N ARG A 7 13.66 6.07 20.97
CA ARG A 7 13.16 5.25 19.86
C ARG A 7 12.64 6.15 18.74
N SER A 8 12.88 5.78 17.48
CA SER A 8 12.24 6.39 16.31
C SER A 8 11.62 5.31 15.43
N VAL A 9 10.45 5.62 14.86
CA VAL A 9 9.80 4.78 13.85
C VAL A 9 9.84 5.55 12.54
N GLN A 10 10.47 4.96 11.54
CA GLN A 10 10.50 5.47 10.19
C GLN A 10 9.52 4.64 9.35
N PHE A 11 8.64 5.33 8.65
CA PHE A 11 7.65 4.66 7.81
C PHE A 11 8.08 4.75 6.35
N TYR A 12 8.17 3.61 5.70
CA TYR A 12 8.37 3.52 4.26
C TYR A 12 7.03 3.14 3.64
N TYR A 13 6.27 4.18 3.31
CA TYR A 13 5.07 4.05 2.53
C TYR A 13 5.46 4.24 1.06
N ASP A 14 5.64 3.14 0.35
CA ASP A 14 5.36 3.17 -1.07
C ASP A 14 3.86 2.99 -1.23
N VAL A 15 3.22 3.79 -2.08
CA VAL A 15 1.82 3.55 -2.49
C VAL A 15 1.72 2.18 -3.17
N ILE A 16 2.86 1.59 -3.57
CA ILE A 16 2.97 0.32 -4.26
C ILE A 16 4.19 -0.47 -3.78
N SER A 17 3.95 -1.55 -3.04
CA SER A 17 4.84 -2.71 -3.14
C SER A 17 4.37 -3.58 -4.29
N PRO A 18 5.25 -4.04 -5.18
CA PRO A 18 4.90 -5.08 -6.16
C PRO A 18 4.42 -6.38 -5.50
N HIS A 19 4.61 -6.53 -4.18
CA HIS A 19 4.21 -7.69 -3.38
C HIS A 19 3.06 -7.39 -2.38
N ALA A 20 2.47 -6.20 -2.40
CA ALA A 20 1.24 -5.97 -1.65
C ALA A 20 0.11 -6.73 -2.35
N TRP A 21 -0.39 -7.78 -1.70
CA TRP A 21 -1.49 -8.62 -2.18
C TRP A 21 -2.78 -7.78 -2.20
N ILE A 22 -2.97 -6.99 -3.25
CA ILE A 22 -4.20 -6.26 -3.53
C ILE A 22 -4.80 -6.86 -4.81
N THR A 23 -6.10 -7.06 -4.75
CA THR A 23 -6.96 -7.84 -5.63
C THR A 23 -6.67 -7.70 -7.14
N PHE A 24 -6.67 -8.86 -7.79
CA PHE A 24 -6.08 -9.16 -9.10
C PHE A 24 -6.68 -8.41 -10.30
N GLU A 25 -7.88 -7.82 -10.22
CA GLU A 25 -8.54 -7.30 -11.44
C GLU A 25 -8.04 -5.92 -11.89
N ASN A 26 -7.44 -5.10 -11.02
CA ASN A 26 -7.04 -3.73 -11.38
C ASN A 26 -5.59 -3.37 -11.04
N ALA A 27 -4.87 -4.23 -10.32
CA ALA A 27 -3.47 -4.02 -9.97
C ALA A 27 -2.60 -3.98 -11.23
N TYR A 28 -2.83 -4.86 -12.22
CA TYR A 28 -2.03 -4.85 -13.44
C TYR A 28 -2.08 -3.50 -14.18
N GLU A 29 -3.27 -2.99 -14.44
CA GLU A 29 -3.46 -1.74 -15.18
C GLU A 29 -2.88 -0.52 -14.43
N LYS A 30 -3.14 -0.42 -13.12
CA LYS A 30 -2.73 0.74 -12.33
C LYS A 30 -1.25 0.70 -11.95
N MET A 31 -0.72 -0.49 -11.66
CA MET A 31 0.63 -0.66 -11.11
C MET A 31 1.65 -0.89 -12.22
N TYR A 32 1.35 -1.78 -13.16
CA TYR A 32 2.31 -2.21 -14.18
C TYR A 32 2.26 -1.35 -15.44
N LYS A 33 1.08 -0.89 -15.87
CA LYS A 33 0.99 0.00 -17.05
C LYS A 33 1.18 1.47 -16.71
N ARG A 34 0.52 1.97 -15.66
CA ARG A 34 0.59 3.41 -15.28
C ARG A 34 1.72 3.71 -14.30
N GLY A 35 1.91 2.85 -13.30
CA GLY A 35 2.87 3.06 -12.22
C GLY A 35 2.55 4.26 -11.33
N THR A 36 3.38 4.49 -10.31
CA THR A 36 3.20 5.57 -9.33
C THR A 36 4.29 6.62 -9.33
N LEU A 37 5.21 6.62 -10.28
CA LEU A 37 6.39 7.50 -10.25
C LEU A 37 6.01 8.99 -10.08
N THR A 38 5.02 9.48 -10.82
CA THR A 38 4.54 10.86 -10.68
C THR A 38 3.92 11.14 -9.30
N ALA A 39 3.13 10.19 -8.77
CA ALA A 39 2.53 10.29 -7.45
C ALA A 39 3.60 10.30 -6.34
N MET A 40 4.61 9.43 -6.44
CA MET A 40 5.71 9.34 -5.49
C MET A 40 6.61 10.57 -5.53
N LYS A 41 6.87 11.15 -6.71
CA LYS A 41 7.58 12.44 -6.84
C LYS A 41 6.79 13.59 -6.21
N LEU A 42 5.47 13.60 -6.38
CA LEU A 42 4.61 14.61 -5.75
C LEU A 42 4.63 14.47 -4.21
N LEU A 43 4.51 13.26 -3.68
CA LEU A 43 4.64 13.00 -2.24
C LEU A 43 6.03 13.37 -1.71
N THR A 44 7.10 13.07 -2.45
CA THR A 44 8.46 13.46 -2.08
C THR A 44 8.61 14.98 -2.04
N ALA A 45 8.10 15.70 -3.04
CA ALA A 45 8.10 17.16 -3.05
C ALA A 45 7.30 17.74 -1.87
N THR A 46 6.19 17.11 -1.54
CA THR A 46 5.34 17.49 -0.40
C THR A 46 6.09 17.31 0.91
N GLU A 47 6.70 16.16 1.14
CA GLU A 47 7.50 15.92 2.34
C GLU A 47 8.68 16.89 2.48
N GLN A 48 9.30 17.29 1.36
CA GLN A 48 10.42 18.22 1.37
C GLN A 48 10.02 19.68 1.65
N THR A 49 8.77 20.07 1.39
CA THR A 49 8.38 21.49 1.37
C THR A 49 7.17 21.84 2.24
N LYS A 50 6.23 20.90 2.39
CA LYS A 50 4.97 21.00 3.12
C LYS A 50 4.63 19.67 3.81
N PRO A 51 5.47 19.16 4.73
CA PRO A 51 5.29 17.85 5.35
C PRO A 51 3.95 17.68 6.07
N GLU A 52 3.33 18.77 6.53
CA GLU A 52 1.99 18.80 7.11
C GLU A 52 0.89 18.32 6.13
N LEU A 53 1.13 18.41 4.83
CA LEU A 53 0.21 17.97 3.78
C LEU A 53 0.46 16.51 3.34
N THR A 54 1.60 15.91 3.69
CA THR A 54 2.00 14.57 3.20
C THR A 54 0.95 13.51 3.53
N GLN A 55 0.45 13.48 4.77
CA GLN A 55 -0.53 12.48 5.19
C GLN A 55 -1.83 12.59 4.39
N MET A 56 -2.34 13.82 4.25
CA MET A 56 -3.58 14.09 3.53
C MET A 56 -3.44 13.73 2.06
N LEU A 57 -2.37 14.19 1.41
CA LEU A 57 -2.12 13.93 0.00
C LEU A 57 -1.91 12.43 -0.28
N SER A 58 -1.19 11.72 0.59
CA SER A 58 -1.01 10.27 0.48
C SER A 58 -2.35 9.54 0.56
N ARG A 59 -3.23 9.94 1.49
CA ARG A 59 -4.58 9.38 1.62
C ARG A 59 -5.41 9.65 0.36
N SER A 60 -5.42 10.89 -0.14
CA SER A 60 -6.19 11.26 -1.33
C SER A 60 -5.72 10.50 -2.58
N LEU A 61 -4.41 10.33 -2.77
CA LEU A 61 -3.84 9.52 -3.85
C LEU A 61 -4.23 8.05 -3.73
N TRP A 62 -4.17 7.49 -2.52
CA TRP A 62 -4.61 6.12 -2.25
C TRP A 62 -6.09 5.93 -2.60
N MET A 63 -6.95 6.85 -2.15
CA MET A 63 -8.39 6.79 -2.42
C MET A 63 -8.71 6.93 -3.91
N ARG A 64 -7.98 7.79 -4.64
CA ARG A 64 -8.12 7.92 -6.09
C ARG A 64 -7.69 6.65 -6.82
N MET A 65 -6.66 5.96 -6.32
CA MET A 65 -6.15 4.75 -6.96
C MET A 65 -7.01 3.52 -6.63
N TRP A 66 -7.49 3.38 -5.40
CA TRP A 66 -8.11 2.14 -4.91
C TRP A 66 -9.59 2.24 -4.58
N SER A 67 -10.19 3.43 -4.63
CA SER A 67 -11.61 3.64 -4.32
C SER A 67 -12.29 4.50 -5.39
N LYS A 68 -13.64 4.42 -5.43
CA LYS A 68 -14.46 5.32 -6.25
C LYS A 68 -14.67 6.69 -5.58
N ALA A 69 -14.25 6.84 -4.32
CA ALA A 69 -14.45 8.05 -3.51
C ALA A 69 -13.38 9.15 -3.72
N GLY A 70 -12.25 8.85 -4.36
CA GLY A 70 -11.16 9.81 -4.57
C GLY A 70 -11.43 10.77 -5.73
N LYS A 71 -12.20 11.84 -5.51
CA LYS A 71 -12.40 12.93 -6.48
C LYS A 71 -11.61 14.19 -6.14
N ASP A 72 -11.47 14.50 -4.86
CA ASP A 72 -10.75 15.68 -4.38
C ASP A 72 -9.42 15.29 -3.73
N ILE A 73 -8.40 16.12 -3.93
CA ILE A 73 -7.07 15.97 -3.33
C ILE A 73 -7.05 16.60 -1.92
N GLY A 74 -7.92 17.59 -1.65
CA GLY A 74 -8.02 18.27 -0.36
C GLY A 74 -6.87 19.25 -0.08
N VAL A 75 -5.95 19.42 -1.03
CA VAL A 75 -4.84 20.39 -0.97
C VAL A 75 -5.26 21.67 -1.71
N PRO A 76 -5.02 22.87 -1.16
CA PRO A 76 -5.31 24.14 -1.85
C PRO A 76 -4.67 24.21 -3.25
N GLU A 77 -5.34 24.86 -4.20
CA GLU A 77 -4.88 24.89 -5.60
C GLU A 77 -3.49 25.52 -5.76
N SER A 78 -3.22 26.65 -5.07
CA SER A 78 -1.90 27.29 -5.05
C SER A 78 -0.79 26.37 -4.54
N ASP A 79 -1.13 25.52 -3.57
CA ASP A 79 -0.20 24.55 -3.00
C ASP A 79 0.05 23.40 -3.96
N MET A 80 -1.00 22.92 -4.62
CA MET A 80 -0.90 21.88 -5.65
C MET A 80 -0.04 22.31 -6.83
N GLU A 81 -0.19 23.54 -7.34
CA GLU A 81 0.63 24.07 -8.43
C GLU A 81 2.11 24.11 -8.06
N TYR A 82 2.42 24.64 -6.87
CA TYR A 82 3.78 24.67 -6.35
C TYR A 82 4.38 23.27 -6.20
N LEU A 83 3.63 22.34 -5.60
CA LEU A 83 4.07 20.95 -5.40
C LEU A 83 4.29 20.22 -6.72
N LEU A 84 3.44 20.45 -7.73
CA LEU A 84 3.59 19.89 -9.06
C LEU A 84 4.86 20.41 -9.75
N LEU A 85 5.16 21.70 -9.62
CA LEU A 85 6.42 22.27 -10.12
C LEU A 85 7.62 21.63 -9.41
N LYS A 86 7.59 21.58 -8.09
CA LYS A 86 8.64 20.98 -7.25
C LYS A 86 8.86 19.49 -7.57
N SER A 87 7.80 18.75 -7.87
CA SER A 87 7.85 17.32 -8.20
C SER A 87 8.68 17.00 -9.46
N LYS A 88 8.80 17.98 -10.37
CA LYS A 88 9.55 17.85 -11.63
C LYS A 88 11.04 18.14 -11.46
N GLU A 89 11.45 18.73 -10.35
CA GLU A 89 12.85 19.06 -10.11
C GLU A 89 13.73 17.81 -9.98
N LYS A 90 14.98 17.92 -10.46
CA LYS A 90 15.98 16.86 -10.33
C LYS A 90 16.25 16.49 -8.87
N GLY A 91 16.25 17.49 -7.97
CA GLY A 91 16.45 17.30 -6.53
C GLY A 91 15.41 16.36 -5.91
N THR A 92 14.14 16.50 -6.29
CA THR A 92 13.05 15.62 -5.84
C THR A 92 13.25 14.18 -6.31
N THR A 93 13.64 13.99 -7.57
CA THR A 93 13.92 12.65 -8.11
C THR A 93 15.10 11.98 -7.40
N VAL A 94 16.16 12.74 -7.12
CA VAL A 94 17.31 12.25 -6.35
C VAL A 94 16.90 11.88 -4.93
N LYS A 95 16.07 12.70 -4.27
CA LYS A 95 15.58 12.41 -2.91
C LYS A 95 14.74 11.14 -2.88
N LEU A 96 13.77 10.99 -3.79
CA LEU A 96 12.93 9.80 -3.90
C LEU A 96 13.79 8.54 -4.02
N ARG A 97 14.75 8.54 -4.95
CA ARG A 97 15.68 7.41 -5.13
C ARG A 97 16.49 7.13 -3.85
N SER A 98 17.06 8.15 -3.22
CA SER A 98 17.86 7.96 -1.99
C SER A 98 17.03 7.37 -0.84
N THR A 99 15.77 7.77 -0.70
CA THR A 99 14.86 7.20 0.30
C THR A 99 14.60 5.71 0.00
N THR A 100 14.39 5.34 -1.26
CA THR A 100 14.22 3.93 -1.66
C THR A 100 15.51 3.13 -1.46
N GLU A 101 16.67 3.68 -1.81
CA GLU A 101 17.98 3.04 -1.59
C GLU A 101 18.25 2.81 -0.11
N GLU A 102 17.92 3.78 0.75
CA GLU A 102 18.02 3.61 2.20
C GLU A 102 17.13 2.47 2.69
N ALA A 103 15.88 2.38 2.21
CA ALA A 103 15.00 1.26 2.55
C ALA A 103 15.63 -0.10 2.16
N LEU A 104 16.15 -0.21 0.94
CA LEU A 104 16.80 -1.42 0.45
C LEU A 104 18.04 -1.80 1.29
N LEU A 105 18.86 -0.81 1.68
CA LEU A 105 20.04 -1.03 2.53
C LEU A 105 19.65 -1.56 3.93
N ASN A 106 18.46 -1.22 4.41
CA ASN A 106 17.94 -1.77 5.65
C ASN A 106 17.24 -3.13 5.47
N GLY A 107 17.25 -3.73 4.27
CA GLY A 107 16.67 -5.05 4.01
C GLY A 107 15.17 -5.03 3.70
N VAL A 108 14.59 -3.87 3.37
CA VAL A 108 13.20 -3.78 2.92
C VAL A 108 13.06 -4.45 1.55
N PHE A 109 12.16 -5.43 1.45
CA PHE A 109 11.88 -6.16 0.19
C PHE A 109 10.44 -6.00 -0.28
N ASN A 110 9.57 -5.41 0.54
CA ASN A 110 8.18 -5.12 0.24
C ASN A 110 7.73 -3.83 0.96
N ALA A 111 6.52 -3.39 0.64
CA ALA A 111 5.80 -2.34 1.32
C ALA A 111 4.33 -2.78 1.58
N PRO A 112 3.61 -2.17 2.54
CA PRO A 112 4.12 -1.19 3.50
C PRO A 112 5.15 -1.83 4.44
N THR A 113 6.19 -1.07 4.81
CA THR A 113 7.22 -1.51 5.76
C THR A 113 7.58 -0.37 6.72
N MET A 114 7.82 -0.71 7.97
CA MET A 114 8.27 0.19 9.02
C MET A 114 9.67 -0.21 9.47
N ILE A 115 10.50 0.78 9.79
CA ILE A 115 11.80 0.56 10.42
C ILE A 115 11.73 1.18 11.82
N LEU A 116 11.85 0.34 12.84
CA LEU A 116 12.01 0.77 14.22
C LEU A 116 13.50 0.84 14.56
N ASP A 117 13.99 2.04 14.90
CA ASP A 117 15.26 2.24 15.55
C ASP A 117 15.06 2.01 17.06
N ASP A 118 15.50 0.86 17.56
CA ASP A 118 15.29 0.45 18.96
C ASP A 118 16.40 0.97 19.89
N VAL A 119 16.17 0.89 21.20
CA VAL A 119 17.06 1.45 22.24
C VAL A 119 18.45 0.81 22.28
N ASP A 120 18.60 -0.39 21.71
CA ASP A 120 19.87 -1.10 21.60
C ASP A 120 20.60 -0.83 20.27
N TYR A 121 20.19 0.22 19.55
CA TYR A 121 20.67 0.58 18.20
C TYR A 121 20.41 -0.51 17.15
N LYS A 122 19.52 -1.48 17.44
CA LYS A 122 19.08 -2.42 16.42
C LYS A 122 17.93 -1.82 15.64
N LYS A 123 18.09 -1.84 14.31
CA LYS A 123 17.01 -1.59 13.38
C LYS A 123 16.17 -2.84 13.22
N ARG A 124 14.86 -2.70 13.37
CA ARG A 124 13.90 -3.79 13.15
C ARG A 124 12.99 -3.43 11.98
N VAL A 125 13.00 -4.25 10.95
CA VAL A 125 12.14 -4.12 9.78
C VAL A 125 10.84 -4.86 10.04
N LEU A 126 9.72 -4.15 9.99
CA LEU A 126 8.38 -4.67 10.25
C LEU A 126 7.55 -4.53 8.97
N SER A 127 7.33 -5.65 8.29
CA SER A 127 6.57 -5.68 7.03
C SER A 127 5.07 -5.81 7.29
N GLY A 128 4.30 -5.16 6.42
CA GLY A 128 2.85 -5.33 6.36
C GLY A 128 2.07 -4.72 7.54
N PRO A 129 0.74 -4.82 7.50
CA PRO A 129 -0.13 -4.41 8.60
C PRO A 129 0.15 -5.17 9.91
N GLU A 130 0.55 -6.44 9.83
CA GLU A 130 0.88 -7.28 10.99
C GLU A 130 2.06 -6.70 11.79
N GLY A 131 2.93 -5.93 11.12
CA GLY A 131 4.00 -5.18 11.76
C GLY A 131 3.52 -4.20 12.84
N MET A 132 2.27 -3.73 12.79
CA MET A 132 1.72 -2.82 13.81
C MET A 132 1.54 -3.49 15.17
N TYR A 133 1.11 -4.75 15.19
CA TYR A 133 1.01 -5.53 16.42
C TYR A 133 2.39 -5.75 17.05
N ILE A 134 3.38 -6.12 16.22
CA ILE A 134 4.76 -6.31 16.66
C ILE A 134 5.36 -4.99 17.17
N LEU A 135 5.07 -3.87 16.50
CA LEU A 135 5.49 -2.55 16.93
C LEU A 135 4.95 -2.22 18.33
N ALA A 136 3.66 -2.47 18.59
CA ALA A 136 3.07 -2.23 19.91
C ALA A 136 3.77 -3.05 21.01
N LEU A 137 4.03 -4.34 20.75
CA LEU A 137 4.80 -5.20 21.67
C LEU A 137 6.20 -4.65 21.97
N LEU A 138 6.94 -4.24 20.93
CA LEU A 138 8.29 -3.69 21.06
C LEU A 138 8.32 -2.33 21.80
N LEU A 139 7.25 -1.55 21.67
CA LEU A 139 7.08 -0.27 22.36
C LEU A 139 6.49 -0.41 23.78
N ASN A 140 6.17 -1.63 24.22
CA ASN A 140 5.46 -1.91 25.47
C ASN A 140 4.15 -1.09 25.56
N LYS A 141 3.35 -1.16 24.49
CA LYS A 141 2.04 -0.54 24.35
C LYS A 141 0.98 -1.62 24.14
N ASP A 142 -0.21 -1.35 24.66
CA ASP A 142 -1.38 -2.15 24.32
C ASP A 142 -1.70 -1.97 22.83
N TYR A 143 -1.97 -3.09 22.15
CA TYR A 143 -2.40 -3.06 20.75
C TYR A 143 -3.92 -3.03 20.69
N GLU A 144 -4.47 -1.88 20.33
CA GLU A 144 -5.88 -1.74 19.97
C GLU A 144 -6.05 -2.08 18.49
N SER A 145 -6.72 -3.21 18.21
CA SER A 145 -6.99 -3.62 16.83
C SER A 145 -7.78 -2.54 16.09
N PRO A 146 -7.54 -2.30 14.78
CA PRO A 146 -8.38 -1.39 13.99
C PRO A 146 -9.88 -1.73 14.02
N ILE A 147 -10.23 -2.98 14.35
CA ILE A 147 -11.59 -3.52 14.43
C ILE A 147 -12.18 -3.38 15.85
N SER A 148 -11.38 -3.02 16.87
CA SER A 148 -11.88 -2.89 18.25
C SER A 148 -12.77 -1.66 18.48
N ASN A 149 -12.93 -0.79 17.48
CA ASN A 149 -13.95 0.25 17.48
C ASN A 149 -15.12 -0.19 16.55
N PRO A 150 -16.28 -0.58 17.11
CA PRO A 150 -17.44 -1.01 16.33
C PRO A 150 -17.91 0.04 15.32
N ASN A 151 -17.65 1.33 15.58
CA ASN A 151 -18.03 2.43 14.68
C ASN A 151 -17.18 2.51 13.40
N LEU A 152 -16.08 1.76 13.32
CA LEU A 152 -15.22 1.68 12.13
C LEU A 152 -15.52 0.44 11.28
N ILE A 153 -16.42 -0.43 11.73
CA ILE A 153 -16.89 -1.60 10.99
C ILE A 153 -18.07 -1.14 10.12
N HIS A 154 -17.81 -0.90 8.84
CA HIS A 154 -18.89 -0.77 7.87
C HIS A 154 -19.26 -2.18 7.39
N GLU A 155 -20.51 -2.59 7.61
CA GLU A 155 -21.05 -3.78 6.97
C GLU A 155 -20.99 -3.59 5.45
N ILE A 156 -20.21 -4.46 4.78
CA ILE A 156 -20.23 -4.53 3.32
C ILE A 156 -21.49 -5.31 2.97
N THR A 157 -22.59 -4.60 2.69
CA THR A 157 -23.74 -5.23 2.06
C THR A 157 -23.31 -5.68 0.66
N PRO A 158 -23.38 -6.98 0.33
CA PRO A 158 -23.12 -7.42 -1.04
C PRO A 158 -24.08 -6.66 -1.97
N PRO A 159 -23.62 -6.22 -3.15
CA PRO A 159 -24.49 -5.54 -4.10
C PRO A 159 -25.69 -6.44 -4.37
N THR A 160 -26.89 -5.91 -4.18
CA THR A 160 -28.14 -6.55 -4.60
C THR A 160 -28.17 -6.54 -6.13
N ASN A 161 -27.47 -7.48 -6.76
CA ASN A 161 -27.54 -7.68 -8.19
C ASN A 161 -28.89 -8.31 -8.52
N THR A 162 -29.91 -7.49 -8.76
CA THR A 162 -30.90 -7.77 -9.81
C THR A 162 -30.25 -7.45 -11.15
N GLU A 163 -29.32 -8.29 -11.57
CA GLU A 163 -28.99 -8.50 -12.97
C GLU A 163 -28.15 -9.77 -13.05
N SER A 164 -28.84 -10.85 -13.40
CA SER A 164 -28.30 -12.18 -13.68
C SER A 164 -27.36 -12.10 -14.87
N GLY A 165 -26.06 -12.06 -14.61
CA GLY A 165 -25.05 -12.14 -15.65
C GLY A 165 -23.69 -12.49 -15.07
N LEU A 166 -23.26 -13.72 -15.34
CA LEU A 166 -21.88 -14.22 -15.24
C LEU A 166 -21.40 -14.67 -13.84
N TYR A 167 -21.87 -15.86 -13.44
CA TYR A 167 -20.98 -16.91 -12.93
C TYR A 167 -21.67 -18.27 -13.11
N GLU A 168 -21.55 -18.88 -14.29
CA GLU A 168 -21.80 -20.32 -14.41
C GLU A 168 -20.53 -21.05 -13.91
N SER A 169 -20.65 -21.65 -12.74
CA SER A 169 -19.63 -22.56 -12.21
C SER A 169 -19.44 -23.72 -13.20
N PRO A 170 -18.20 -24.17 -13.47
CA PRO A 170 -17.98 -25.34 -14.31
C PRO A 170 -18.64 -26.55 -13.65
N SER A 171 -19.60 -27.17 -14.33
CA SER A 171 -20.21 -28.41 -13.88
C SER A 171 -19.15 -29.51 -13.87
N SER A 172 -19.02 -30.19 -12.73
CA SER A 172 -18.19 -31.38 -12.58
C SER A 172 -18.78 -32.52 -13.41
N SER A 173 -18.31 -32.71 -14.63
CA SER A 173 -18.57 -33.93 -15.40
C SER A 173 -17.41 -34.90 -15.21
N THR A 174 -17.67 -35.96 -14.47
CA THR A 174 -16.83 -37.16 -14.39
C THR A 174 -16.74 -37.78 -15.80
N PRO A 175 -15.56 -38.15 -16.32
CA PRO A 175 -15.49 -38.81 -17.62
C PRO A 175 -16.08 -40.22 -17.53
N GLY A 176 -17.25 -40.41 -18.14
CA GLY A 176 -17.83 -41.71 -18.43
C GLY A 176 -17.00 -42.43 -19.49
N LYS A 177 -16.77 -43.72 -19.27
CA LYS A 177 -16.16 -44.66 -20.21
C LYS A 177 -17.03 -44.73 -21.48
N ASP A 178 -16.44 -44.50 -22.65
CA ASP A 178 -16.99 -45.01 -23.90
C ASP A 178 -15.88 -45.73 -24.69
N GLU A 179 -16.06 -47.04 -24.69
CA GLU A 179 -15.32 -48.06 -25.40
C GLU A 179 -15.62 -47.92 -26.90
N LYS A 180 -14.60 -47.62 -27.72
CA LYS A 180 -14.67 -47.78 -29.18
C LYS A 180 -13.59 -48.73 -29.65
N THR A 181 -14.06 -49.92 -29.99
CA THR A 181 -13.38 -51.02 -30.65
C THR A 181 -12.76 -50.56 -31.97
N ILE A 182 -11.45 -50.76 -32.14
CA ILE A 182 -10.77 -50.67 -33.44
C ILE A 182 -10.37 -52.09 -33.83
N LYS A 183 -10.90 -52.58 -34.96
CA LYS A 183 -10.54 -53.88 -35.55
C LYS A 183 -9.16 -53.80 -36.22
N PRO A 184 -8.36 -54.87 -36.18
CA PRO A 184 -7.02 -54.87 -36.77
C PRO A 184 -7.07 -55.07 -38.29
N THR A 185 -6.21 -54.35 -39.00
CA THR A 185 -5.64 -54.76 -40.29
C THR A 185 -4.13 -54.64 -40.19
#